data_AF-A0AAW4KV28-F1
#
_entry.id   AF-A0AAW4KV28-F1
#
_cell.length_a   1.000
_cell.length_b   1.000
_cell.length_c   1.000
_cell.angle_alpha   90.00
_cell.angle_beta   90.00
_cell.angle_gamma   90.00
#
_symmetry.space_group_name_H-M   'P 1'
#
loop_
_entity.id
_entity.type
_entity.pdbx_description
1 polymer ?
#
loop_
_entity_poly.entity_id
_entity_poly.type
_entity_poly.pdbx_seq_one_letter_code
_entity_poly.pdbx_strand_id
1 'polypeptide(L)'
;MNPAWALLRLASPQLPIGGYSYSQGLEMAVDNGRVQDAVSARRWISDQLLLNLARVEAPLLLAHCRAAAEQDWAQLAQWCDEHRASRETREL
;
A
#
# COMPACT_ATOMS: atom_id res chain seq x y z
N MET A 1 21.07 -18.28 -1.08
CA MET A 1 19.63 -18.43 -0.72
C MET A 1 18.82 -17.93 -1.92
N ASN A 2 17.85 -18.70 -2.45
CA ASN A 2 17.11 -18.25 -3.63
C ASN A 2 16.30 -16.98 -3.30
N PRO A 3 16.49 -15.86 -4.03
CA PRO A 3 15.83 -14.59 -3.75
C PRO A 3 14.30 -14.69 -3.78
N ALA A 4 13.73 -15.63 -4.54
CA ALA A 4 12.30 -15.89 -4.55
C ALA A 4 11.77 -16.27 -3.16
N TRP A 5 12.53 -17.01 -2.36
CA TRP A 5 12.11 -17.35 -0.99
C TRP A 5 12.09 -16.16 -0.05
N ALA A 6 12.97 -15.18 -0.27
CA ALA A 6 12.96 -13.94 0.51
C ALA A 6 11.73 -13.10 0.15
N LEU A 7 11.42 -12.98 -1.14
CA LEU A 7 10.22 -12.28 -1.63
C LEU A 7 8.93 -12.92 -1.13
N LEU A 8 8.82 -14.26 -1.17
CA LEU A 8 7.65 -14.97 -0.64
C LEU A 8 7.47 -14.76 0.86
N ARG A 9 8.56 -14.63 1.61
CA ARG A 9 8.50 -14.34 3.06
C ARG A 9 7.99 -12.93 3.31
N LEU A 10 8.39 -11.95 2.49
CA LEU A 10 7.91 -10.57 2.55
C LEU A 10 6.44 -10.45 2.12
N ALA A 11 6.01 -11.23 1.11
CA ALA A 11 4.62 -11.26 0.64
C ALA A 11 3.69 -12.08 1.54
N SER A 12 4.23 -12.75 2.56
CA SER A 12 3.46 -13.65 3.41
C SER A 12 2.45 -12.87 4.26
N PRO A 13 1.20 -13.34 4.37
CA PRO A 13 0.23 -12.75 5.28
C PRO A 13 0.60 -12.91 6.76
N GLN A 14 1.55 -13.79 7.07
CA GLN A 14 2.04 -14.04 8.44
C GLN A 14 3.21 -13.13 8.84
N LEU A 15 3.63 -12.19 7.98
CA LEU A 15 4.70 -11.26 8.31
C LEU A 15 4.26 -10.35 9.47
N PRO A 16 4.97 -10.33 10.62
CA PRO A 16 4.50 -9.68 11.85
C PRO A 16 4.80 -8.17 11.85
N ILE A 17 4.27 -7.46 10.86
CA ILE A 17 4.45 -6.01 10.69
C ILE A 17 3.17 -5.19 10.94
N GLY A 18 2.10 -5.84 11.41
CA GLY A 18 0.81 -5.22 11.68
C GLY A 18 -0.30 -5.61 10.68
N GLY A 19 -1.49 -5.06 10.89
CA GLY A 19 -2.65 -5.28 10.02
C GLY A 19 -2.51 -4.57 8.66
N TYR A 20 -3.19 -5.09 7.65
CA TYR A 20 -3.12 -4.56 6.30
C TYR A 20 -3.71 -3.15 6.17
N SER A 21 -2.95 -2.21 5.61
CA SER A 21 -3.43 -0.87 5.23
C SER A 21 -4.57 -0.88 4.20
N TYR A 22 -4.90 -2.04 3.60
CA TYR A 22 -5.90 -2.17 2.54
C TYR A 22 -7.35 -2.21 3.04
N SER A 23 -7.58 -2.32 4.36
CA SER A 23 -8.93 -2.34 4.94
C SER A 23 -9.56 -0.96 5.08
N GLN A 24 -8.77 0.11 4.85
CA GLN A 24 -9.19 1.48 5.07
C GLN A 24 -10.44 1.81 4.28
N GLY A 25 -11.53 2.04 5.00
CA GLY A 25 -12.82 2.37 4.42
C GLY A 25 -13.60 1.19 3.82
N LEU A 26 -13.09 -0.05 3.83
CA LEU A 26 -13.88 -1.21 3.40
C LEU A 26 -15.03 -1.48 4.38
N GLU A 27 -14.75 -1.46 5.69
CA GLU A 27 -15.78 -1.61 6.72
C GLU A 27 -16.88 -0.56 6.56
N MET A 28 -16.50 0.72 6.45
CA MET A 28 -17.42 1.83 6.19
C MET A 28 -18.17 1.70 4.84
N ALA A 29 -17.54 1.13 3.81
CA ALA A 29 -18.20 0.86 2.54
C ALA A 29 -19.22 -0.27 2.64
N VAL A 30 -18.99 -1.27 3.49
CA VAL A 30 -19.96 -2.33 3.81
C VAL A 30 -21.11 -1.76 4.65
N ASP A 31 -20.80 -1.04 5.73
CA ASP A 31 -21.80 -0.47 6.65
C ASP A 31 -22.78 0.48 5.95
N ASN A 32 -22.30 1.25 4.97
CA ASN A 32 -23.14 2.16 4.18
C ASN A 32 -23.75 1.51 2.92
N GLY A 33 -23.63 0.19 2.76
CA GLY A 33 -24.21 -0.55 1.63
C GLY A 33 -23.53 -0.32 0.26
N ARG A 34 -22.36 0.33 0.21
CA ARG A 34 -21.59 0.52 -1.04
C ARG A 34 -20.95 -0.78 -1.51
N VAL A 35 -20.64 -1.68 -0.58
CA VAL A 35 -20.19 -3.05 -0.82
C VAL A 35 -21.15 -4.01 -0.13
N GLN A 36 -21.92 -4.76 -0.92
CA GLN A 36 -23.00 -5.62 -0.41
C GLN A 36 -23.01 -7.02 -1.04
N ASP A 37 -22.18 -7.23 -2.06
CA ASP A 37 -22.07 -8.48 -2.80
C ASP A 37 -20.68 -8.60 -3.47
N ALA A 38 -20.43 -9.73 -4.14
CA ALA A 38 -19.15 -9.97 -4.80
C ALA A 38 -18.86 -8.98 -5.95
N VAL A 39 -19.89 -8.45 -6.61
CA VAL A 39 -19.73 -7.53 -7.75
C VAL A 39 -19.28 -6.15 -7.26
N SER A 40 -19.97 -5.62 -6.25
CA SER A 40 -19.63 -4.36 -5.58
C SER A 40 -18.27 -4.44 -4.87
N ALA A 41 -17.95 -5.58 -4.23
CA ALA A 41 -16.62 -5.81 -3.65
C ALA A 41 -15.51 -5.79 -4.70
N ARG A 42 -15.70 -6.48 -5.85
CA ARG A 42 -14.74 -6.46 -6.96
C ARG A 42 -14.50 -5.04 -7.46
N ARG A 43 -15.56 -4.26 -7.62
CA ARG A 43 -15.46 -2.86 -8.03
C ARG A 43 -14.66 -2.04 -7.02
N TRP A 44 -15.00 -2.13 -5.74
CA TRP A 44 -14.28 -1.42 -4.68
C TRP A 44 -12.79 -1.76 -4.65
N ILE A 45 -12.44 -3.05 -4.70
CA ILE A 45 -11.04 -3.50 -4.74
C ILE A 45 -10.33 -2.98 -5.99
N SER A 46 -10.99 -3.03 -7.15
CA SER A 46 -10.42 -2.53 -8.41
C SER A 46 -10.16 -1.02 -8.36
N ASP A 47 -11.09 -0.26 -7.76
CA ASP A 47 -10.92 1.17 -7.55
C ASP A 47 -9.74 1.45 -6.59
N GLN A 48 -9.59 0.70 -5.50
CA GLN A 48 -8.41 0.82 -4.63
C GLN A 48 -7.10 0.53 -5.37
N LEU A 49 -7.07 -0.52 -6.19
CA LEU A 49 -5.88 -0.87 -6.97
C LEU A 49 -5.53 0.22 -7.99
N LEU A 50 -6.52 0.77 -8.69
CA LEU A 50 -6.30 1.70 -9.81
C LEU A 50 -6.17 3.17 -9.40
N LEU A 51 -6.84 3.57 -8.33
CA LEU A 51 -6.90 4.97 -7.88
C LEU A 51 -5.89 5.26 -6.77
N ASN A 52 -5.62 4.30 -5.89
CA ASN A 52 -4.65 4.46 -4.81
C ASN A 52 -3.32 3.77 -5.15
N LEU A 53 -3.29 2.44 -5.18
CA LEU A 53 -2.04 1.68 -5.30
C LEU A 53 -1.25 2.04 -6.57
N ALA A 54 -1.90 2.01 -7.74
CA ALA A 54 -1.23 2.26 -9.01
C ALA A 54 -0.73 3.70 -9.19
N ARG A 55 -1.36 4.68 -8.53
CA ARG A 55 -1.08 6.11 -8.73
C ARG A 55 -0.16 6.70 -7.67
N VAL A 56 -0.18 6.15 -6.47
CA VAL A 56 0.52 6.71 -5.30
C VAL A 56 1.49 5.69 -4.71
N GLU A 57 0.98 4.62 -4.09
CA GLU A 57 1.84 3.72 -3.29
C GLU A 57 2.86 2.94 -4.12
N ALA A 58 2.50 2.39 -5.28
CA ALA A 58 3.42 1.61 -6.10
C ALA A 58 4.52 2.47 -6.78
N PRO A 59 4.22 3.64 -7.38
CA PRO A 59 5.26 4.56 -7.86
C PRO A 59 6.19 5.04 -6.75
N LEU A 60 5.65 5.39 -5.57
CA LEU A 60 6.47 5.79 -4.43
C LEU A 60 7.36 4.64 -3.96
N LEU A 61 6.84 3.42 -3.82
CA LEU A 61 7.64 2.24 -3.45
C LEU A 61 8.80 2.03 -4.45
N LEU A 62 8.55 2.17 -5.75
CA LEU A 62 9.60 2.09 -6.76
C LEU A 62 10.65 3.20 -6.58
N ALA A 63 10.23 4.43 -6.30
CA ALA A 63 11.14 5.55 -6.04
C ALA A 63 12.02 5.30 -4.80
N HIS A 64 11.44 4.76 -3.72
CA HIS A 64 12.19 4.37 -2.52
C HIS A 64 13.23 3.28 -2.85
N CYS A 65 12.83 2.22 -3.57
CA CYS A 65 13.72 1.14 -3.97
C CYS A 65 14.89 1.64 -4.83
N ARG A 66 14.64 2.59 -5.75
CA ARG A 66 15.68 3.18 -6.61
C ARG A 66 16.67 4.02 -5.80
N ALA A 67 16.18 4.95 -4.98
CA ALA A 67 17.03 5.79 -4.13
C ALA A 67 17.89 4.94 -3.17
N ALA A 68 17.30 3.89 -2.58
CA ALA A 68 18.04 2.97 -1.71
C ALA A 68 19.10 2.16 -2.47
N ALA A 69 18.81 1.71 -3.69
CA ALA A 69 19.78 0.99 -4.54
C ALA A 69 20.96 1.89 -4.96
N GLU A 70 20.70 3.18 -5.16
CA GLU A 70 21.72 4.21 -5.48
C GLU A 70 22.41 4.77 -4.23
N GLN A 71 22.01 4.34 -3.03
CA GLN A 71 22.47 4.84 -1.74
C GLN A 71 22.23 6.35 -1.53
N ASP A 72 21.24 6.92 -2.21
CA ASP A 72 20.81 8.31 -2.03
C ASP A 72 19.83 8.41 -0.85
N TRP A 73 20.42 8.44 0.36
CA TRP A 73 19.66 8.50 1.61
C TRP A 73 18.91 9.82 1.80
N ALA A 74 19.40 10.91 1.20
CA ALA A 74 18.75 12.21 1.28
C ALA A 74 17.45 12.21 0.47
N GLN A 75 17.51 11.71 -0.78
CA GLN A 75 16.33 11.58 -1.63
C GLN A 75 15.33 10.55 -1.06
N LEU A 76 15.83 9.44 -0.49
CA LEU A 76 14.97 8.47 0.17
C LEU A 76 14.22 9.09 1.36
N ALA A 77 14.90 9.89 2.19
CA ALA A 77 14.28 10.56 3.32
C ALA A 77 13.19 11.54 2.86
N GLN A 78 13.45 12.30 1.80
CA GLN A 78 12.45 13.18 1.20
C GLN A 78 11.20 12.41 0.72
N TRP A 79 11.37 11.28 0.01
CA TRP A 79 10.23 10.48 -0.41
C TRP A 79 9.46 9.87 0.78
N CYS A 80 10.15 9.51 1.86
CA CYS A 80 9.48 9.07 3.08
C CYS A 80 8.59 10.18 3.67
N ASP A 81 9.07 11.42 3.67
CA ASP A 81 8.34 12.55 4.23
C ASP A 81 7.16 12.97 3.34
N GLU A 82 7.34 12.96 2.02
CA GLU A 82 6.23 13.18 1.08
C GLU A 82 5.17 12.08 1.19
N HIS A 83 5.59 10.82 1.33
CA HIS A 83 4.67 9.71 1.54
C HIS A 83 3.88 9.88 2.84
N ARG A 84 4.53 10.25 3.96
CA ARG A 84 3.83 10.57 5.21
C ARG A 84 2.87 11.74 5.07
N ALA A 85 3.29 12.81 4.39
CA ALA A 85 2.44 13.98 4.15
C ALA A 85 1.21 13.65 3.29
N SER A 86 1.31 12.65 2.41
CA SER A 86 0.16 12.18 1.61
C SER A 86 -0.89 11.41 2.42
N ARG A 87 -0.56 11.01 3.66
CA ARG A 87 -1.51 10.37 4.58
C ARG A 87 -2.43 11.46 5.14
N GLU A 88 -3.60 11.58 4.51
CA GLU A 88 -4.53 12.70 4.69
C GLU A 88 -4.99 12.91 6.14
N THR A 89 -5.05 11.84 6.95
CA THR A 89 -5.49 11.90 8.34
C THR A 89 -4.39 11.44 9.29
N ARG A 90 -4.40 11.94 10.53
CA ARG A 90 -3.39 11.60 11.56
C ARG A 90 -3.37 10.11 11.95
N GLU A 91 -4.47 9.40 11.74
CA GLU A 91 -4.52 7.95 12.00
C GLU A 91 -3.75 7.15 10.94
N LEU A 92 -3.55 7.74 9.75
CA LEU A 92 -2.95 7.11 8.57
C LEU A 92 -1.46 7.40 8.44
#